data_AF-A0A6A0HCW7-F1
#
_entry.id   AF-A0A6A0HCW7-F1
#
_cell.length_a   1.000
_cell.length_b   1.000
_cell.length_c   1.000
_cell.angle_alpha   90.00
_cell.angle_beta   90.00
_cell.angle_gamma   90.00
#
_symmetry.space_group_name_H-M   'P 1'
#
loop_
_entity.id
_entity.type
_entity.pdbx_description
1 polymer ?
#
loop_
_entity_poly.entity_id
_entity_poly.type
_entity_poly.pdbx_seq_one_letter_code
_entity_poly.pdbx_strand_id
1 'polypeptide(L)'
;MTLYTYPENFRAFKVLIAAQYSGAQVKVDPNFQFGVTNKTDAFLAKFPLGKVPAFEGSNGELIFDSNAIAYAVANEQLRGKSTADQALILQWISFAGKRS
;
A
#
# COMPACT_ATOMS: atom_id res chain seq x y z
N MET A 1 -10.23 -1.73 6.53
CA MET A 1 -8.81 -1.73 6.14
C MET A 1 -8.28 -0.32 6.34
N THR A 2 -7.10 -0.19 6.93
CA THR A 2 -6.54 1.11 7.34
C THR A 2 -5.22 1.35 6.63
N LEU A 3 -5.07 2.54 6.06
CA LEU A 3 -3.86 3.02 5.41
C LEU A 3 -3.25 4.14 6.26
N TYR A 4 -2.03 3.94 6.72
CA TYR A 4 -1.24 4.93 7.45
C TYR A 4 -0.35 5.67 6.47
N THR A 5 -0.56 6.98 6.31
CA THR A 5 0.20 7.86 5.41
C THR A 5 -0.03 9.33 5.76
N TYR A 6 0.79 10.24 5.22
CA TYR A 6 0.56 11.68 5.24
C TYR A 6 -0.11 12.17 3.94
N PRO A 7 -0.72 13.37 3.92
CA PRO A 7 -1.34 13.98 2.72
C PRO A 7 -0.35 14.13 1.55
N GLU A 8 -0.83 14.07 0.30
CA GLU A 8 -0.01 14.24 -0.91
C GLU A 8 1.17 13.27 -1.06
N ASN A 9 1.15 12.13 -0.36
CA ASN A 9 2.13 11.07 -0.57
C ASN A 9 1.85 10.32 -1.88
N PHE A 10 2.61 10.61 -2.93
CA PHE A 10 2.49 9.93 -4.23
C PHE A 10 2.58 8.40 -4.15
N ARG A 11 3.26 7.87 -3.12
CA ARG A 11 3.34 6.42 -2.89
C ARG A 11 2.00 5.86 -2.42
N ALA A 12 1.24 6.60 -1.60
CA ALA A 12 -0.07 6.22 -1.12
C ALA A 12 -1.15 6.34 -2.22
N PHE A 13 -0.99 7.26 -3.18
CA PHE A 13 -1.93 7.38 -4.30
C PHE A 13 -2.09 6.08 -5.09
N LYS A 14 -1.01 5.31 -5.29
CA LYS A 14 -1.10 3.98 -5.92
C LYS A 14 -2.10 3.06 -5.21
N VAL A 15 -2.08 3.07 -3.88
CA VAL A 15 -2.98 2.26 -3.05
C VAL A 15 -4.42 2.77 -3.16
N LEU A 16 -4.63 4.08 -3.02
CA LEU A 16 -5.95 4.68 -3.05
C LEU A 16 -6.62 4.50 -4.41
N ILE A 17 -5.88 4.69 -5.51
CA ILE A 17 -6.36 4.46 -6.87
C ILE A 17 -6.74 2.99 -7.05
N ALA A 18 -5.85 2.05 -6.70
CA ALA A 18 -6.17 0.63 -6.80
C ALA A 18 -7.43 0.25 -6.01
N ALA A 19 -7.61 0.80 -4.81
CA ALA A 19 -8.78 0.57 -3.98
C ALA A 19 -10.08 1.09 -4.60
N GLN A 20 -10.05 2.28 -5.22
CA GLN A 20 -11.22 2.83 -5.92
C GLN A 20 -11.68 1.93 -7.07
N TYR A 21 -10.75 1.44 -7.88
CA TYR A 21 -11.07 0.57 -9.02
C TYR A 21 -11.45 -0.86 -8.60
N SER A 22 -10.90 -1.37 -7.50
CA SER A 22 -11.21 -2.71 -7.01
C SER A 22 -12.48 -2.80 -6.16
N GLY A 23 -12.96 -1.65 -5.64
CA GLY A 23 -14.04 -1.59 -4.65
C GLY A 23 -13.57 -1.86 -3.22
N ALA A 24 -12.26 -1.99 -2.98
CA ALA A 24 -11.71 -2.21 -1.65
C ALA A 24 -11.94 -1.00 -0.73
N GLN A 25 -12.49 -1.26 0.45
CA GLN A 25 -12.79 -0.24 1.47
C GLN A 25 -11.55 0.16 2.28
N VAL A 26 -10.61 0.87 1.62
CA VAL A 26 -9.40 1.41 2.23
C VAL A 26 -9.65 2.83 2.71
N LYS A 27 -9.37 3.11 3.98
CA LYS A 27 -9.46 4.46 4.56
C LYS A 27 -8.11 4.91 5.10
N VAL A 28 -7.77 6.17 4.90
CA VAL A 28 -6.61 6.79 5.56
C VAL A 28 -6.95 7.00 7.03
N ASP A 29 -6.05 6.63 7.94
CA ASP A 29 -6.23 6.90 9.37
C ASP A 29 -6.22 8.43 9.62
N PRO A 30 -7.34 9.02 10.10
CA PRO A 30 -7.40 10.46 10.33
C PRO A 30 -6.52 10.91 11.50
N ASN A 31 -6.10 10.00 12.39
CA ASN A 31 -5.29 10.30 13.56
C ASN A 31 -3.79 10.07 13.32
N PHE A 32 -3.40 9.61 12.13
CA PHE A 32 -2.01 9.37 11.81
C PHE A 32 -1.24 10.68 11.69
N GLN A 33 -0.20 10.85 12.51
CA GLN A 33 0.72 11.98 12.45
C GLN A 33 2.12 11.51 12.05
N PHE A 34 2.57 11.92 10.87
CA PHE A 34 3.91 11.58 10.40
C PHE A 34 4.99 12.20 11.27
N GLY A 35 6.02 11.41 11.57
CA GLY A 35 7.10 11.77 12.49
C GLY A 35 6.77 11.51 13.96
N VAL A 36 5.51 11.22 14.30
CA VAL A 36 5.05 10.93 15.67
C VAL A 36 4.51 9.51 15.75
N THR A 37 3.35 9.23 15.12
CA THR A 37 2.68 7.92 15.17
C THR A 37 3.59 6.81 14.67
N ASN A 38 4.27 7.01 13.54
CA ASN A 38 5.16 6.01 12.93
C ASN A 38 6.48 5.76 13.69
N LYS A 39 6.72 6.47 14.79
CA LYS A 39 7.86 6.25 15.69
C LYS A 39 7.47 5.61 17.02
N THR A 40 6.17 5.48 17.30
CA THR A 40 5.70 4.85 18.54
C THR A 40 6.02 3.35 18.54
N ASP A 41 6.29 2.78 19.71
CA ASP A 41 6.57 1.34 19.86
C ASP A 41 5.41 0.49 19.34
N ALA A 42 4.16 0.93 19.56
CA ALA A 42 2.97 0.25 19.05
C ALA A 42 2.93 0.19 17.52
N PHE A 43 3.33 1.27 16.84
CA PHE A 43 3.40 1.29 15.38
C PHE A 43 4.59 0.46 14.87
N LEU A 44 5.75 0.57 15.51
CA LEU A 44 6.95 -0.17 15.14
C LEU A 44 6.80 -1.69 15.35
N ALA A 45 6.02 -2.11 16.35
CA ALA A 45 5.65 -3.51 16.53
C ALA A 45 4.89 -4.08 15.32
N LYS A 46 4.07 -3.25 14.66
CA LYS A 46 3.34 -3.62 13.43
C LYS A 46 4.19 -3.45 12.17
N PHE A 47 4.93 -2.34 12.10
CA PHE A 47 5.69 -1.91 10.93
C PHE A 47 7.12 -1.53 11.36
N PRO A 48 8.04 -2.50 11.46
CA PRO A 48 9.37 -2.30 12.07
C PRO A 48 10.23 -1.22 11.41
N LEU A 49 9.96 -0.90 10.14
CA LEU A 49 10.70 0.13 9.42
C LEU A 49 10.24 1.56 9.75
N GLY A 50 9.09 1.74 10.42
CA GLY A 50 8.50 3.05 10.71
C GLY A 50 8.22 3.90 9.46
N LYS A 51 8.14 3.26 8.28
CA LYS A 51 7.92 3.92 6.98
C LYS A 51 6.45 3.87 6.59
N VAL A 52 6.04 4.84 5.76
CA VAL A 52 4.71 4.91 5.17
C VAL A 52 4.77 5.07 3.64
N PRO A 53 3.77 4.59 2.87
CA PRO A 53 2.53 3.99 3.34
C PRO A 53 2.71 2.63 4.01
N ALA A 54 1.89 2.39 5.04
CA ALA A 54 1.77 1.12 5.75
C ALA A 54 0.28 0.77 5.86
N PHE A 55 -0.05 -0.52 5.83
CA PHE A 55 -1.42 -0.98 5.68
C PHE A 55 -1.75 -2.10 6.65
N GLU A 56 -2.94 -1.99 7.24
CA GLU A 56 -3.55 -3.01 8.08
C GLU A 56 -4.85 -3.51 7.42
N GLY A 57 -4.81 -4.78 7.00
CA GLY A 57 -5.91 -5.49 6.37
C GLY A 57 -7.01 -5.87 7.35
N SER A 58 -8.15 -6.35 6.82
CA SER A 58 -9.27 -6.76 7.66
C SER A 58 -9.00 -8.04 8.45
N ASN A 59 -8.03 -8.86 8.04
CA ASN A 59 -7.69 -10.11 8.71
C ASN A 59 -6.36 -10.00 9.48
N GLY A 60 -5.92 -8.77 9.76
CA GLY A 60 -4.67 -8.51 10.47
C GLY A 60 -3.42 -8.55 9.59
N GLU A 61 -3.56 -8.52 8.26
CA GLU A 61 -2.42 -8.42 7.36
C GLU A 61 -1.69 -7.08 7.59
N LEU A 62 -0.39 -7.14 7.90
CA LEU A 62 0.45 -5.95 8.08
C LEU A 62 1.40 -5.85 6.88
N ILE A 63 1.10 -4.93 5.98
CA ILE A 63 1.81 -4.79 4.70
C ILE A 63 2.48 -3.42 4.66
N PHE A 64 3.77 -3.42 4.37
CA PHE A 64 4.54 -2.23 4.03
C PHE A 64 4.98 -2.30 2.56
N ASP A 65 5.50 -1.18 2.05
CA ASP A 65 5.76 -0.92 0.62
C ASP A 65 4.50 -0.63 -0.21
N SER A 66 4.50 0.53 -0.85
CA SER A 66 3.37 1.01 -1.64
C SER A 66 2.94 0.10 -2.79
N ASN A 67 3.85 -0.62 -3.44
CA ASN A 67 3.49 -1.53 -4.53
C ASN A 67 2.83 -2.78 -3.98
N ALA A 68 3.37 -3.35 -2.90
CA ALA A 68 2.78 -4.51 -2.24
C ALA A 68 1.37 -4.21 -1.71
N ILE A 69 1.18 -3.05 -1.07
CA ILE A 69 -0.14 -2.63 -0.58
C ILE A 69 -1.12 -2.44 -1.75
N ALA A 70 -0.70 -1.76 -2.83
CA ALA A 70 -1.56 -1.56 -4.00
C ALA A 70 -1.97 -2.89 -4.64
N TYR A 71 -1.07 -3.87 -4.69
CA TYR A 71 -1.37 -5.22 -5.18
C TYR A 71 -2.34 -5.97 -4.26
N ALA A 72 -2.19 -5.84 -2.93
CA ALA A 72 -3.08 -6.49 -1.96
C ALA A 72 -4.52 -5.97 -2.05
N VAL A 73 -4.71 -4.68 -2.30
CA VAL A 73 -6.05 -4.07 -2.41
C VAL A 73 -6.62 -4.12 -3.83
N ALA A 74 -5.86 -4.62 -4.80
CA ALA A 74 -6.29 -4.74 -6.20
C ALA A 74 -7.20 -5.97 -6.41
N ASN A 75 -8.13 -5.87 -7.37
CA ASN A 75 -8.91 -7.00 -7.85
C ASN A 75 -8.13 -7.78 -8.94
N GLU A 76 -8.72 -8.86 -9.46
CA GLU A 76 -8.10 -9.68 -10.52
C GLU A 76 -7.79 -8.87 -11.78
N GLN A 77 -8.66 -7.94 -12.18
CA GLN A 77 -8.43 -7.11 -13.37
C GLN A 77 -7.18 -6.23 -13.25
N LEU A 78 -6.97 -5.64 -12.07
CA LEU A 78 -5.78 -4.81 -11.80
C LEU A 78 -4.52 -5.63 -11.55
N ARG A 79 -4.65 -6.89 -11.10
CA ARG A 79 -3.52 -7.80 -10.88
C ARG A 79 -3.10 -8.57 -12.13
N GLY A 80 -4.00 -8.71 -13.10
CA GLY A 80 -3.83 -9.56 -14.27
C GLY A 80 -4.50 -10.92 -14.07
N LYS A 81 -5.19 -11.40 -15.11
CA LYS A 81 -5.99 -12.64 -15.07
C LYS A 81 -5.16 -13.89 -15.31
N SER A 82 -4.07 -13.77 -16.06
CA SER A 82 -3.13 -14.84 -16.33
C SER A 82 -1.76 -14.58 -15.69
N THR A 83 -0.95 -15.63 -15.55
CA THR A 83 0.45 -15.50 -15.13
C THR A 83 1.24 -14.56 -16.04
N ALA A 84 0.93 -14.55 -17.34
CA ALA A 84 1.56 -13.64 -18.31
C ALA A 84 1.19 -12.18 -18.03
N ASP A 85 -0.09 -11.89 -17.76
CA ASP A 85 -0.54 -10.54 -17.41
C ASP A 85 0.11 -10.05 -16.10
N GLN A 86 0.13 -10.92 -15.09
CA GLN A 86 0.77 -10.64 -13.80
C GLN A 86 2.26 -10.32 -13.96
N ALA A 87 2.97 -11.09 -14.80
CA ALA A 87 4.37 -10.83 -15.10
C ALA A 87 4.57 -9.47 -15.80
N LEU A 88 3.72 -9.11 -16.77
CA LEU A 88 3.78 -7.81 -17.45
C LEU A 88 3.49 -6.65 -16.48
N ILE A 89 2.53 -6.81 -15.57
CA ILE A 89 2.24 -5.81 -14.53
C ILE A 89 3.43 -5.65 -13.59
N LEU A 90 4.00 -6.76 -13.11
CA LEU A 90 5.19 -6.75 -12.26
C LEU A 90 6.40 -6.13 -12.96
N GLN A 91 6.56 -6.34 -14.27
CA GLN A 91 7.60 -5.72 -15.08
C GLN A 91 7.52 -4.18 -15.00
N TRP A 92 6.33 -3.60 -15.21
CA TRP A 92 6.15 -2.15 -15.18
C TRP A 92 6.26 -1.57 -13.77
N ILE A 93 5.75 -2.27 -12.75
CA ILE A 93 5.95 -1.90 -11.34
C ILE A 93 7.44 -1.84 -11.01
N SER A 94 8.20 -2.86 -11.43
CA SER A 94 9.64 -2.94 -11.21
C SER A 94 10.41 -1.88 -11.99
N PHE A 95 10.04 -1.64 -13.25
CA PHE A 95 10.62 -0.60 -14.09
C PHE A 95 10.45 0.79 -13.45
N ALA A 96 9.25 1.13 -13.01
CA ALA A 96 8.98 2.42 -12.35
C ALA A 96 9.69 2.58 -11.00
N GLY A 97 10.02 1.47 -10.32
CA GLY A 97 10.79 1.47 -9.08
C GLY A 97 12.29 1.69 -9.27
N LYS A 98 12.83 1.34 -10.45
CA LYS A 98 14.23 1.58 -10.82
C LYS A 98 14.37 3.06 -11.19
N ARG A 99 14.84 3.87 -10.24
CA ARG A 99 15.41 5.18 -10.58
C ARG A 99 16.79 4.94 -11.20
N SER A 100 16.99 5.42 -12.43
CA SER A 100 18.32 5.68 -13.01
C SER A 100 18.98 6.83 -12.27
#